data_AF-A0A956V960-F1
#
_entry.id   AF-A0A956V960-F1
#
_cell.length_a   1.000
_cell.length_b   1.000
_cell.length_c   1.000
_cell.angle_alpha   90.00
_cell.angle_beta   90.00
_cell.angle_gamma   90.00
#
_symmetry.space_group_name_H-M   'P 1'
#
loop_
_entity.id
_entity.type
_entity.pdbx_description
1 polymer ?
#
loop_
_entity_poly.entity_id
_entity_poly.type
_entity_poly.pdbx_seq_one_letter_code
_entity_poly.pdbx_strand_id
1 'polypeptide(L)'
;MKRFSALFFVLGLILSSCIPNNLGNVNRPFRLYVDTITARPGTTIYVHDQADPGFFKVSLGGITEAQRQAARVGQTLSSNNVSEVFISDAKAPSGWIIDLESKRGVREITAVSGPRPDVSFTSYIDLVFSIRIPANVAPGVYTAEASVSTLEGQTKVLPMRIEIIP
;
A
#
# COMPACT_ATOMS: atom_id res chain seq x y z
N MET A 1 -62.22 -18.30 -17.72
CA MET A 1 -61.55 -16.99 -17.99
C MET A 1 -61.94 -15.99 -16.90
N LYS A 2 -61.00 -15.57 -16.05
CA LYS A 2 -60.97 -14.34 -15.20
C LYS A 2 -59.65 -14.38 -14.38
N ARG A 3 -58.57 -13.81 -14.93
CA ARG A 3 -57.73 -12.69 -14.41
C ARG A 3 -57.31 -12.83 -12.93
N PHE A 4 -56.04 -13.13 -12.61
CA PHE A 4 -54.83 -12.28 -12.49
C PHE A 4 -54.77 -11.34 -11.27
N SER A 5 -53.67 -11.48 -10.50
CA SER A 5 -52.96 -10.51 -9.64
C SER A 5 -53.46 -10.19 -8.23
N ALA A 6 -52.66 -10.59 -7.24
CA ALA A 6 -52.14 -9.77 -6.14
C ALA A 6 -50.93 -10.53 -5.53
N LEU A 7 -49.75 -10.48 -6.15
CA LEU A 7 -48.63 -9.62 -5.76
C LEU A 7 -48.47 -9.47 -4.23
N PHE A 8 -47.99 -10.52 -3.57
CA PHE A 8 -47.52 -10.44 -2.19
C PHE A 8 -46.10 -9.89 -2.17
N PHE A 9 -46.04 -8.62 -1.78
CA PHE A 9 -44.86 -7.81 -1.53
C PHE A 9 -44.16 -8.34 -0.26
N VAL A 10 -43.25 -9.32 -0.40
CA VAL A 10 -42.38 -9.73 0.70
C VAL A 10 -41.11 -8.90 0.66
N LEU A 11 -41.20 -7.85 1.45
CA LEU A 11 -40.16 -6.98 1.98
C LEU A 11 -39.01 -7.82 2.57
N GLY A 12 -38.04 -8.19 1.73
CA GLY A 12 -36.79 -8.83 2.15
C GLY A 12 -35.80 -7.78 2.61
N LEU A 13 -35.63 -7.67 3.94
CA LEU A 13 -34.71 -6.80 4.66
C LEU A 13 -33.40 -6.52 3.91
N ILE A 14 -33.22 -5.25 3.54
CA ILE A 14 -31.91 -4.70 3.21
C ILE A 14 -31.17 -4.60 4.54
N LEU A 15 -30.39 -5.64 4.88
CA LEU A 15 -29.30 -5.51 5.85
C LEU A 15 -28.28 -4.56 5.22
N SER A 16 -28.51 -3.26 5.36
CA SER A 16 -27.48 -2.24 5.31
C SER A 16 -26.52 -2.49 6.46
N SER A 17 -25.73 -3.55 6.35
CA SER A 17 -24.55 -3.73 7.15
C SER A 17 -23.70 -2.48 6.92
N CYS A 18 -23.43 -1.77 8.01
CA CYS A 18 -22.50 -0.65 8.04
C CYS A 18 -21.22 -1.12 7.35
N ILE A 19 -21.02 -0.66 6.12
CA ILE A 19 -19.79 -0.88 5.36
C ILE A 19 -18.69 -0.24 6.20
N PRO A 20 -17.65 -0.99 6.62
CA PRO A 20 -16.43 -0.34 7.08
C PRO A 20 -15.91 0.45 5.88
N ASN A 21 -16.03 1.77 5.92
CA ASN A 21 -15.71 2.71 4.82
C ASN A 21 -14.21 2.77 4.46
N ASN A 22 -13.43 1.76 4.82
CA ASN A 22 -11.98 1.80 4.73
C ASN A 22 -11.44 0.43 4.31
N LEU A 23 -11.69 0.05 3.06
CA LEU A 23 -11.02 -1.11 2.44
C LEU A 23 -9.58 -0.80 1.98
N GLY A 24 -9.08 0.41 2.28
CA GLY A 24 -7.86 0.95 1.69
C GLY A 24 -8.01 1.13 0.18
N ASN A 25 -7.25 2.04 -0.42
CA ASN A 25 -7.04 2.04 -1.87
C ASN A 25 -5.58 2.40 -2.14
N VAL A 26 -5.14 2.34 -3.40
CA VAL A 26 -3.76 2.71 -3.78
C VAL A 26 -3.33 4.07 -3.22
N ASN A 27 -4.27 5.01 -3.09
CA ASN A 27 -4.01 6.38 -2.62
C ASN A 27 -4.13 6.53 -1.09
N ARG A 28 -4.67 5.53 -0.39
CA ARG A 28 -4.82 5.43 1.07
C ARG A 28 -4.60 3.98 1.51
N PRO A 29 -3.38 3.45 1.35
CA PRO A 29 -3.04 2.09 1.75
C PRO A 29 -2.98 1.95 3.27
N PHE A 30 -3.20 0.73 3.77
CA PHE A 30 -3.00 0.39 5.18
C PHE A 30 -1.51 0.38 5.54
N ARG A 31 -1.13 0.90 6.71
CA ARG A 31 0.26 0.84 7.17
C ARG A 31 0.53 -0.50 7.88
N LEU A 32 1.58 -1.22 7.46
CA LEU A 32 1.86 -2.57 7.94
C LEU A 32 2.32 -2.67 9.41
N TYR A 33 2.83 -1.59 10.00
CA TYR A 33 3.57 -1.67 11.27
C TYR A 33 2.73 -1.72 12.55
N VAL A 34 1.40 -1.64 12.48
CA VAL A 34 0.57 -1.45 13.69
C VAL A 34 -0.70 -2.29 13.76
N ASP A 35 -1.28 -2.72 12.63
CA ASP A 35 -2.65 -3.21 12.64
C ASP A 35 -2.85 -4.57 11.95
N THR A 36 -3.80 -5.34 12.47
CA THR A 36 -4.44 -6.41 11.70
C THR A 36 -5.29 -5.74 10.63
N ILE A 37 -5.07 -6.11 9.36
CA ILE A 37 -5.80 -5.53 8.25
C ILE A 37 -7.09 -6.30 8.07
N THR A 38 -8.23 -5.66 8.30
CA THR A 38 -9.53 -6.27 8.06
C THR A 38 -9.91 -6.19 6.58
N ALA A 39 -10.33 -7.31 6.00
CA ALA A 39 -10.73 -7.41 4.60
C ALA A 39 -11.91 -8.38 4.41
N ARG A 40 -12.49 -8.38 3.20
CA ARG A 40 -13.57 -9.31 2.82
C ARG A 40 -13.14 -10.25 1.69
N PRO A 41 -13.77 -11.41 1.56
CA PRO A 41 -13.56 -12.27 0.39
C PRO A 41 -13.80 -11.51 -0.91
N GLY A 42 -12.95 -11.75 -1.92
CA GLY A 42 -13.09 -11.17 -3.26
C GLY A 42 -12.64 -9.70 -3.38
N THR A 43 -12.00 -9.15 -2.35
CA THR A 43 -11.50 -7.77 -2.36
C THR A 43 -10.01 -7.70 -2.67
N THR A 44 -9.56 -6.54 -3.14
CA THR A 44 -8.13 -6.19 -3.21
C THR A 44 -7.87 -5.14 -2.14
N ILE A 45 -6.94 -5.42 -1.24
CA ILE A 45 -6.45 -4.44 -0.27
C ILE A 45 -5.09 -3.91 -0.71
N TYR A 46 -4.78 -2.69 -0.27
CA TYR A 46 -3.50 -2.04 -0.54
C TYR A 46 -2.78 -1.75 0.76
N VAL A 47 -1.52 -2.18 0.84
CA VAL A 47 -0.69 -2.01 2.03
C VAL A 47 0.55 -1.22 1.69
N HIS A 48 0.99 -0.38 2.62
CA HIS A 48 2.09 0.53 2.47
C HIS A 48 3.17 0.27 3.50
N ASP A 49 4.40 0.31 3.01
CA ASP A 49 5.62 0.23 3.79
C ASP A 49 6.60 1.32 3.38
N GLN A 50 7.47 1.70 4.32
CA GLN A 50 8.61 2.56 4.05
C GLN A 50 9.89 1.78 4.30
N ALA A 51 10.80 1.89 3.34
CA ALA A 51 12.12 1.29 3.46
C ALA A 51 13.23 2.34 3.39
N ASP A 52 14.31 2.07 4.09
CA ASP A 52 15.51 2.90 4.00
C ASP A 52 16.21 2.65 2.65
N PRO A 53 16.39 3.67 1.80
CA PRO A 53 17.15 3.53 0.56
C PRO A 53 18.59 3.08 0.80
N GLY A 54 19.19 3.41 1.96
CA GLY A 54 20.52 2.96 2.35
C GLY A 54 20.60 1.44 2.53
N PHE A 55 19.58 0.83 3.16
CA PHE A 55 19.46 -0.62 3.27
C PHE A 55 19.43 -1.29 1.90
N PHE A 56 18.67 -0.72 0.96
CA PHE A 56 18.53 -1.24 -0.39
C PHE A 56 19.65 -0.82 -1.34
N LYS A 57 20.57 0.04 -0.89
CA LYS A 57 21.65 0.67 -1.67
C LYS A 57 21.15 1.42 -2.92
N VAL A 58 19.94 1.96 -2.83
CA VAL A 58 19.28 2.65 -3.94
C VAL A 58 19.66 4.13 -3.91
N SER A 59 20.19 4.63 -5.02
CA SER A 59 20.48 6.05 -5.16
C SER A 59 19.28 6.83 -5.71
N LEU A 60 18.74 7.73 -4.90
CA LEU A 60 17.66 8.64 -5.33
C LEU A 60 18.16 9.83 -6.18
N GLY A 61 19.43 9.86 -6.60
CA GLY A 61 20.06 10.96 -7.34
C GLY A 61 20.25 12.22 -6.49
N GLY A 62 20.79 13.31 -7.05
CA GLY A 62 20.88 14.60 -6.34
C GLY A 62 19.59 15.43 -6.45
N ILE A 63 19.39 16.42 -5.58
CA ILE A 63 18.42 17.51 -5.82
C ILE A 63 19.03 18.51 -6.81
N THR A 64 18.23 19.00 -7.76
CA THR A 64 18.69 19.99 -8.73
C THR A 64 18.76 21.38 -8.11
N GLU A 65 19.52 22.30 -8.72
CA GLU A 65 19.60 23.69 -8.26
C GLU A 65 18.22 24.38 -8.29
N ALA A 66 17.39 24.09 -9.30
CA ALA A 66 16.02 24.62 -9.38
C ALA A 66 15.16 24.11 -8.21
N GLN A 67 15.26 22.83 -7.86
CA GLN A 67 14.56 22.26 -6.70
C GLN A 67 15.05 22.88 -5.39
N ARG A 68 16.36 23.12 -5.27
CA ARG A 68 16.97 23.75 -4.10
C ARG A 68 16.48 25.18 -3.89
N GLN A 69 16.38 25.97 -4.96
CA GLN A 69 15.88 27.35 -4.90
C GLN A 69 14.37 27.41 -4.57
N ALA A 70 13.61 26.43 -5.04
CA ALA A 70 12.18 26.32 -4.77
C ALA A 70 11.86 25.59 -3.45
N ALA A 71 12.86 25.02 -2.76
CA ALA A 71 12.68 24.16 -1.60
C ALA A 71 11.89 24.83 -0.48
N ARG A 72 10.92 24.11 0.08
CA ARG A 72 10.17 24.50 1.28
C ARG A 72 10.17 23.36 2.28
N VAL A 73 10.28 23.69 3.57
CA VAL A 73 10.16 22.69 4.64
C VAL A 73 8.79 22.00 4.55
N GLY A 74 8.76 20.68 4.67
CA GLY A 74 7.57 19.84 4.48
C GLY A 74 7.24 19.52 3.02
N GLN A 75 8.00 20.06 2.05
CA GLN A 75 7.85 19.68 0.66
C GLN A 75 8.37 18.26 0.44
N THR A 76 7.60 17.47 -0.31
CA THR A 76 8.00 16.14 -0.75
C THR A 76 8.50 16.19 -2.20
N LEU A 77 9.67 15.62 -2.43
CA LEU A 77 10.21 15.35 -3.77
C LEU A 77 10.16 13.85 -4.01
N SER A 78 9.53 13.44 -5.11
CA SER A 78 9.46 12.03 -5.50
C SER A 78 10.36 11.75 -6.70
N SER A 79 10.95 10.56 -6.70
CA SER A 79 11.80 10.03 -7.75
C SER A 79 11.32 8.64 -8.14
N ASN A 80 11.31 8.37 -9.45
CA ASN A 80 11.02 7.03 -9.98
C ASN A 80 12.30 6.18 -10.10
N ASN A 81 13.46 6.68 -9.67
CA ASN A 81 14.74 5.96 -9.67
C ASN A 81 14.83 4.95 -8.52
N VAL A 82 13.88 4.02 -8.50
CA VAL A 82 13.83 2.88 -7.58
C VAL A 82 13.41 1.61 -8.35
N SER A 83 13.70 1.58 -9.67
CA SER A 83 13.30 0.50 -10.58
C SER A 83 13.87 -0.86 -10.17
N GLU A 84 15.02 -0.86 -9.51
CA GLU A 84 15.73 -2.02 -9.01
C GLU A 84 15.08 -2.70 -7.80
N VAL A 85 14.08 -2.09 -7.17
CA VAL A 85 13.33 -2.69 -6.06
C VAL A 85 12.18 -3.54 -6.63
N PHE A 86 12.08 -4.81 -6.26
CA PHE A 86 11.04 -5.72 -6.76
C PHE A 86 10.61 -6.74 -5.69
N ILE A 87 9.46 -7.39 -5.88
CA ILE A 87 9.08 -8.56 -5.06
C ILE A 87 9.87 -9.76 -5.57
N SER A 88 10.68 -10.36 -4.70
CA SER A 88 11.46 -11.56 -5.00
C SER A 88 10.72 -12.84 -4.61
N ASP A 89 9.89 -12.79 -3.58
CA ASP A 89 9.08 -13.92 -3.12
C ASP A 89 7.81 -13.40 -2.42
N ALA A 90 6.75 -14.19 -2.46
CA ALA A 90 5.50 -13.92 -1.77
C ALA A 90 4.93 -15.21 -1.18
N LYS A 91 4.81 -15.26 0.14
CA LYS A 91 4.20 -16.39 0.86
C LYS A 91 2.80 -15.97 1.29
N ALA A 92 1.80 -16.54 0.66
CA ALA A 92 0.41 -16.22 0.93
C ALA A 92 -0.44 -17.50 1.05
N PRO A 93 -1.61 -17.43 1.70
CA PRO A 93 -2.58 -18.51 1.63
C PRO A 93 -2.95 -18.85 0.19
N SER A 94 -3.39 -20.08 -0.04
CA SER A 94 -3.71 -20.57 -1.39
C SER A 94 -4.72 -19.66 -2.11
N GLY A 95 -4.40 -19.28 -3.35
CA GLY A 95 -5.23 -18.44 -4.21
C GLY A 95 -5.06 -16.94 -4.00
N TRP A 96 -4.34 -16.50 -2.97
CA TRP A 96 -4.05 -15.08 -2.75
C TRP A 96 -2.93 -14.63 -3.69
N ILE A 97 -3.01 -13.40 -4.18
CA ILE A 97 -1.98 -12.82 -5.05
C ILE A 97 -1.45 -11.55 -4.40
N ILE A 98 -0.13 -11.40 -4.34
CA ILE A 98 0.55 -10.23 -3.79
C ILE A 98 1.42 -9.63 -4.89
N ASP A 99 1.16 -8.37 -5.24
CA ASP A 99 1.91 -7.64 -6.26
C ASP A 99 2.47 -6.33 -5.70
N LEU A 100 3.55 -5.82 -6.30
CA LEU A 100 4.11 -4.50 -5.98
C LEU A 100 3.53 -3.49 -6.98
N GLU A 101 2.60 -2.68 -6.50
CA GLU A 101 1.85 -1.71 -7.31
C GLU A 101 2.61 -0.41 -7.52
N SER A 102 3.30 0.06 -6.47
CA SER A 102 4.08 1.28 -6.56
C SER A 102 5.35 1.20 -5.75
N LYS A 103 6.38 1.85 -6.28
CA LYS A 103 7.67 2.06 -5.64
C LYS A 103 8.13 3.45 -6.01
N ARG A 104 8.42 4.29 -5.03
CA ARG A 104 8.89 5.67 -5.26
C ARG A 104 9.97 6.02 -4.25
N GLY A 105 11.06 6.59 -4.73
CA GLY A 105 12.01 7.26 -3.85
C GLY A 105 11.40 8.58 -3.39
N VAL A 106 11.39 8.84 -2.10
CA VAL A 106 10.80 10.03 -1.54
C VAL A 106 11.85 10.76 -0.70
N ARG A 107 11.86 12.09 -0.85
CA ARG A 107 12.59 13.01 0.02
C ARG A 107 11.64 14.00 0.64
N GLU A 108 11.65 14.10 1.96
CA GLU A 108 10.92 15.14 2.68
C GLU A 108 11.92 16.19 3.16
N ILE A 109 11.73 17.44 2.72
CA ILE A 109 12.61 18.54 3.09
C ILE A 109 12.37 18.91 4.55
N THR A 110 13.39 18.74 5.38
CA THR A 110 13.32 18.99 6.82
C THR A 110 13.87 20.34 7.22
N ALA A 111 14.80 20.91 6.44
CA ALA A 111 15.33 22.24 6.67
C ALA A 111 15.76 22.92 5.38
N VAL A 112 15.61 24.24 5.35
CA VAL A 112 16.13 25.13 4.31
C VAL A 112 16.79 26.31 5.00
N SER A 113 18.05 26.60 4.67
CA SER A 113 18.80 27.68 5.33
C SER A 113 19.72 28.45 4.39
N GLY A 114 20.01 29.71 4.73
CA GLY A 114 20.96 30.54 4.01
C GLY A 114 20.42 31.20 2.72
N PRO A 115 21.15 32.19 2.17
CA PRO A 115 20.78 32.91 0.96
C PRO A 115 21.01 32.09 -0.32
N ARG A 116 21.95 31.14 -0.28
CA ARG A 116 22.03 30.01 -1.21
C ARG A 116 21.47 28.82 -0.44
N PRO A 117 20.26 28.33 -0.78
CA PRO A 117 19.55 27.42 0.11
C PRO A 117 20.34 26.13 0.32
N ASP A 118 20.84 25.90 1.53
CA ASP A 118 21.26 24.59 1.96
C ASP A 118 20.02 23.81 2.39
N VAL A 119 19.85 22.60 1.86
CA VAL A 119 18.61 21.83 1.95
C VAL A 119 18.89 20.49 2.59
N SER A 120 18.33 20.28 3.76
CA SER A 120 18.33 19.00 4.46
C SER A 120 17.04 18.24 4.20
N PHE A 121 17.12 16.92 4.10
CA PHE A 121 15.96 16.06 3.86
C PHE A 121 16.13 14.68 4.50
N THR A 122 15.02 14.06 4.85
CA THR A 122 14.93 12.62 5.10
C THR A 122 14.62 11.90 3.79
N SER A 123 15.14 10.69 3.61
CA SER A 123 14.89 9.87 2.40
C SER A 123 14.31 8.52 2.79
N TYR A 124 13.31 8.06 2.04
CA TYR A 124 12.74 6.72 2.18
C TYR A 124 12.25 6.23 0.81
N ILE A 125 12.12 4.92 0.65
CA ILE A 125 11.43 4.30 -0.48
C ILE A 125 10.01 3.99 0.00
N ASP A 126 9.05 4.62 -0.66
CA ASP A 126 7.63 4.39 -0.49
C ASP A 126 7.21 3.18 -1.33
N LEU A 127 6.67 2.14 -0.68
CA LEU A 127 6.29 0.88 -1.29
C LEU A 127 4.80 0.62 -1.06
N VAL A 128 4.06 0.33 -2.13
CA VAL A 128 2.64 -0.03 -2.08
C VAL A 128 2.44 -1.40 -2.71
N PHE A 129 1.86 -2.32 -1.95
CA PHE A 129 1.53 -3.67 -2.40
C PHE A 129 0.02 -3.80 -2.56
N SER A 130 -0.43 -4.56 -3.55
CA SER A 130 -1.79 -5.07 -3.61
C SER A 130 -1.84 -6.51 -3.13
N ILE A 131 -2.94 -6.86 -2.46
CA ILE A 131 -3.22 -8.23 -2.03
C ILE A 131 -4.62 -8.56 -2.50
N ARG A 132 -4.72 -9.45 -3.50
CA ARG A 132 -6.00 -9.93 -4.03
C ARG A 132 -6.45 -11.15 -3.22
N ILE A 133 -7.62 -11.03 -2.61
CA ILE A 133 -8.20 -12.04 -1.72
C ILE A 133 -9.24 -12.84 -2.52
N PRO A 134 -9.19 -14.19 -2.54
CA PRO A 134 -10.18 -15.02 -3.20
C PRO A 134 -11.61 -14.76 -2.71
N ALA A 135 -12.59 -14.86 -3.60
CA ALA A 135 -14.01 -14.67 -3.28
C ALA A 135 -14.59 -15.74 -2.34
N ASN A 136 -13.96 -16.91 -2.28
CA ASN A 136 -14.40 -18.08 -1.52
C ASN A 136 -13.54 -18.36 -0.29
N VAL A 137 -12.75 -17.38 0.18
CA VAL A 137 -11.97 -17.54 1.40
C VAL A 137 -12.90 -17.55 2.63
N ALA A 138 -12.63 -18.42 3.59
CA ALA A 138 -13.38 -18.47 4.83
C ALA A 138 -13.02 -17.28 5.73
N PRO A 139 -13.94 -16.81 6.61
CA PRO A 139 -13.61 -15.86 7.66
C PRO A 139 -12.52 -16.41 8.59
N GLY A 140 -11.63 -15.55 9.07
CA GLY A 140 -10.52 -15.94 9.94
C GLY A 140 -9.30 -15.04 9.79
N VAL A 141 -8.27 -15.29 10.59
CA VAL A 141 -7.01 -14.55 10.56
C VAL A 141 -5.98 -15.32 9.75
N TYR A 142 -5.38 -14.64 8.78
CA TYR A 142 -4.37 -15.17 7.86
C TYR A 142 -3.08 -14.37 7.98
N THR A 143 -1.97 -15.05 7.71
CA THR A 143 -0.65 -14.43 7.59
C THR A 143 -0.20 -14.49 6.14
N ALA A 144 0.37 -13.39 5.66
CA ALA A 144 1.02 -13.29 4.37
C ALA A 144 2.37 -12.59 4.53
N GLU A 145 3.32 -12.89 3.66
CA GLU A 145 4.64 -12.27 3.64
C GLU A 145 4.98 -11.85 2.22
N ALA A 146 5.49 -10.63 2.06
CA ALA A 146 6.13 -10.18 0.83
C ALA A 146 7.62 -10.00 1.09
N SER A 147 8.47 -10.60 0.25
CA SER A 147 9.91 -10.35 0.24
C SER A 147 10.22 -9.33 -0.83
N VAL A 148 10.76 -8.18 -0.42
CA VAL A 148 11.17 -7.11 -1.31
C VAL A 148 12.67 -7.14 -1.41
N SER A 149 13.19 -7.24 -2.62
CA SER A 149 14.62 -7.28 -2.88
C SER A 149 15.09 -6.18 -3.83
N THR A 150 16.40 -5.97 -3.86
CA THR A 150 17.07 -5.23 -4.92
C THR A 150 17.95 -6.12 -5.79
N LEU A 151 18.36 -5.58 -6.94
CA LEU A 151 19.33 -6.22 -7.83
C LEU A 151 20.68 -6.51 -7.13
N GLU A 152 21.01 -5.77 -6.07
CA GLU A 152 22.19 -6.01 -5.24
C GLU A 152 22.00 -7.10 -4.17
N GLY A 153 20.85 -7.78 -4.17
CA GLY A 153 20.57 -8.93 -3.31
C GLY A 153 20.13 -8.60 -1.88
N GLN A 154 19.94 -7.32 -1.55
CA GLN A 154 19.35 -6.92 -0.26
C GLN A 154 17.89 -7.33 -0.24
N THR A 155 17.41 -7.88 0.88
CA THR A 155 16.02 -8.39 1.00
C THR A 155 15.41 -7.98 2.32
N LYS A 156 14.23 -7.36 2.26
CA LYS A 156 13.37 -7.04 3.41
C LYS A 156 12.13 -7.92 3.36
N VAL A 157 11.82 -8.61 4.45
CA VAL A 157 10.57 -9.37 4.59
C VAL A 157 9.52 -8.50 5.26
N LEU A 158 8.33 -8.47 4.68
CA LEU A 158 7.18 -7.69 5.12
C LEU A 158 6.07 -8.64 5.57
N PRO A 159 5.99 -8.97 6.87
CA PRO A 159 4.92 -9.78 7.40
C PRO A 159 3.62 -8.97 7.46
N MET A 160 2.51 -9.65 7.18
CA MET A 160 1.17 -9.05 7.09
C MET A 160 0.19 -9.98 7.80
N ARG A 161 -0.66 -9.39 8.63
CA ARG A 161 -1.73 -10.09 9.33
C ARG A 161 -3.07 -9.57 8.85
N ILE A 162 -3.88 -10.45 8.27
CA ILE A 162 -5.10 -10.07 7.55
C ILE A 162 -6.26 -10.85 8.14
N GLU A 163 -7.26 -10.14 8.66
CA GLU A 163 -8.49 -10.72 9.18
C GLU A 163 -9.58 -10.64 8.11
N ILE A 164 -10.07 -11.80 7.69
CA ILE A 164 -11.22 -11.93 6.80
C ILE A 164 -12.48 -11.92 7.64
N ILE A 165 -13.35 -10.94 7.36
CA ILE A 165 -14.69 -10.86 7.91
C ILE A 165 -15.74 -11.18 6.81
N PRO A 166 -16.94 -11.66 7.19
CA PRO A 166 -18.05 -11.85 6.26
C PRO A 166 -18.47 -10.57 5.52
#